data_AF-A0A9X4RJ12-F1
#
_entry.id   AF-A0A9X4RJ12-F1
#
_cell.length_a   1.000
_cell.length_b   1.000
_cell.length_c   1.000
_cell.angle_alpha   90.00
_cell.angle_beta   90.00
_cell.angle_gamma   90.00
#
_symmetry.space_group_name_H-M   'P 1'
#
loop_
_entity.id
_entity.type
_entity.pdbx_description
1 polymer ?
#
loop_
_entity_poly.entity_id
_entity_poly.type
_entity_poly.pdbx_seq_one_letter_code
_entity_poly.pdbx_strand_id
1 'polypeptide(L)'
;SGAGFKSSFFFWCHLLGRVNLFLFYPSFLLSIYTQCLIEMLPTTSYCTKPSSNRKNSNKSCICVQKTTLLVHNFCGIDDKFAIGLINQVVRLCQVKTTEVFHILDNDFRSVIQELVKEKPILLWNALSNFFEIGTPSEIFYLEELVGHLQYTDGKSQNNAGIIFGVPETEYINWAKKDPKKRLRFLCNFYPILEKKDSGESQWHPALVKLTNEFGEIEEFCDALESRLQLYRAETAKLETYLTLFKSWRKHPKMSHWVKDMINSVERQIDKEKKRTGGNP
;
A
#
# COMPACT_ATOMS: atom_id res chain seq x y z
N SER A 1 -3.85 -24.16 -29.16
CA SER A 1 -2.49 -24.49 -28.68
C SER A 1 -2.29 -24.40 -27.16
N GLY A 2 -3.27 -23.96 -26.34
CA GLY A 2 -3.08 -23.73 -24.89
C GLY A 2 -3.26 -24.93 -23.93
N ALA A 3 -3.58 -26.14 -24.41
CA ALA A 3 -3.80 -27.30 -23.54
C ALA A 3 -2.48 -27.98 -23.10
N GLY A 4 -1.43 -27.92 -23.93
CA GLY A 4 -0.13 -28.52 -23.60
C GLY A 4 0.64 -27.78 -22.50
N PHE A 5 0.46 -26.45 -22.40
CA PHE A 5 1.24 -25.63 -21.48
C PHE A 5 0.80 -25.78 -20.02
N LYS A 6 -0.52 -25.88 -19.76
CA LYS A 6 -1.05 -26.14 -18.41
C LYS A 6 -0.58 -27.49 -17.86
N SER A 7 -0.51 -28.52 -18.71
CA SER A 7 -0.01 -29.84 -18.32
C SER A 7 1.48 -29.79 -17.98
N SER A 8 2.28 -29.03 -18.74
CA SER A 8 3.71 -28.84 -18.47
C SER A 8 3.96 -28.05 -17.19
N PHE A 9 3.18 -27.00 -16.89
CA PHE A 9 3.32 -26.21 -15.66
C PHE A 9 3.06 -27.03 -14.39
N PHE A 10 1.94 -27.79 -14.36
CA PHE A 10 1.67 -28.68 -13.23
C PHE A 10 2.70 -29.80 -13.10
N PHE A 11 3.22 -30.31 -14.22
CA PHE A 11 4.30 -31.30 -14.22
C PHE A 11 5.59 -30.72 -13.61
N TRP A 12 6.00 -29.51 -13.98
CA TRP A 12 7.20 -28.87 -13.42
C TRP A 12 7.03 -28.49 -11.95
N CYS A 13 5.87 -27.96 -11.53
CA CYS A 13 5.60 -27.70 -10.11
C CYS A 13 5.62 -28.99 -9.27
N HIS A 14 5.11 -30.09 -9.83
CA HIS A 14 5.07 -31.38 -9.15
C HIS A 14 6.44 -32.09 -9.14
N LEU A 15 7.27 -31.88 -10.17
CA LEU A 15 8.62 -32.42 -10.26
C LEU A 15 9.58 -31.66 -9.34
N LEU A 16 9.49 -30.32 -9.30
CA LEU A 16 10.27 -29.46 -8.40
C LEU A 16 9.90 -29.62 -6.93
N GLY A 17 8.65 -30.03 -6.62
CA GLY A 17 8.25 -30.40 -5.26
C GLY A 17 8.73 -31.78 -4.81
N ARG A 18 9.19 -32.66 -5.72
CA ARG A 18 9.63 -34.03 -5.41
C ARG A 18 11.14 -34.22 -5.46
N VAL A 19 11.81 -33.49 -6.33
CA VAL A 19 13.26 -33.52 -6.46
C VAL A 19 13.76 -32.25 -5.79
N ASN A 20 14.63 -32.37 -4.78
CA ASN A 20 15.28 -31.27 -4.06
C ASN A 20 16.26 -30.47 -4.96
N LEU A 21 15.84 -30.14 -6.17
CA LEU A 21 16.55 -29.36 -7.19
C LEU A 21 16.73 -27.89 -6.79
N PHE A 22 16.05 -27.45 -5.73
CA PHE A 22 16.25 -26.15 -5.10
C PHE A 22 17.71 -25.88 -4.71
N LEU A 23 18.50 -26.93 -4.43
CA LEU A 23 19.89 -26.81 -3.99
C LEU A 23 20.89 -26.59 -5.13
N PHE A 24 20.52 -26.83 -6.39
CA PHE A 24 21.50 -26.93 -7.47
C PHE A 24 21.46 -25.79 -8.51
N TYR A 25 20.30 -25.14 -8.74
CA TYR A 25 20.20 -24.09 -9.77
C TYR A 25 19.21 -22.96 -9.42
N PRO A 26 19.57 -22.05 -8.50
CA PRO A 26 18.72 -20.92 -8.10
C PRO A 26 18.37 -19.99 -9.28
N SER A 27 19.34 -19.75 -10.17
CA SER A 27 19.21 -18.85 -11.32
C SER A 27 18.28 -19.38 -12.42
N PHE A 28 18.19 -20.70 -12.59
CA PHE A 28 17.31 -21.34 -13.57
C PHE A 28 15.85 -21.31 -13.11
N LEU A 29 15.61 -21.53 -11.82
CA LEU A 29 14.28 -21.41 -11.22
C LEU A 29 13.79 -19.96 -11.19
N LEU A 30 14.69 -18.99 -11.01
CA LEU A 30 14.37 -17.56 -11.14
C LEU A 30 13.89 -17.20 -12.55
N SER A 31 14.55 -17.75 -13.57
CA SER A 31 14.18 -17.58 -14.98
C SER A 31 12.83 -18.20 -15.28
N ILE A 32 12.58 -19.43 -14.82
CA ILE A 32 11.28 -20.09 -15.00
C ILE A 32 10.18 -19.37 -14.22
N TYR A 33 10.45 -18.89 -13.01
CA TYR A 33 9.48 -18.16 -12.19
C TYR A 33 9.13 -16.80 -12.78
N THR A 34 10.13 -16.03 -13.23
CA THR A 34 9.90 -14.76 -13.92
C THR A 34 9.20 -14.97 -15.26
N GLN A 35 9.57 -15.99 -16.02
CA GLN A 35 8.89 -16.35 -17.26
C GLN A 35 7.45 -16.81 -17.01
N CYS A 36 7.18 -17.62 -15.97
CA CYS A 36 5.83 -18.01 -15.58
C CYS A 36 5.01 -16.82 -15.07
N LEU A 37 5.59 -15.89 -14.32
CA LEU A 37 4.90 -14.66 -13.90
C LEU A 37 4.57 -13.75 -15.10
N ILE A 38 5.51 -13.61 -16.03
CA ILE A 38 5.34 -12.87 -17.29
C ILE A 38 4.27 -13.52 -18.18
N GLU A 39 4.19 -14.85 -18.22
CA GLU A 39 3.20 -15.62 -19.00
C GLU A 39 1.84 -15.78 -18.28
N MET A 40 1.80 -15.64 -16.95
CA MET A 40 0.56 -15.60 -16.16
C MET A 40 -0.10 -14.22 -16.19
N LEU A 41 0.63 -13.14 -16.50
CA LEU A 41 0.03 -11.87 -16.88
C LEU A 41 -0.65 -12.06 -18.25
N PRO A 42 -1.99 -11.93 -18.35
CA PRO A 42 -2.69 -12.24 -19.58
C PRO A 42 -2.21 -11.29 -20.69
N THR A 43 -1.49 -11.84 -21.66
CA THR A 43 -1.20 -11.17 -22.93
C THR A 43 -2.52 -11.05 -23.68
N THR A 44 -3.17 -9.91 -23.48
CA THR A 44 -4.29 -9.32 -24.24
C THR A 44 -4.84 -10.19 -25.39
N SER A 45 -5.60 -11.22 -25.06
CA SER A 45 -6.50 -11.94 -25.97
C SER A 45 -7.19 -13.02 -25.13
N TYR A 46 -8.51 -13.08 -25.14
CA TYR A 46 -9.37 -14.06 -24.43
C TYR A 46 -9.71 -13.77 -22.96
N CYS A 47 -10.45 -12.68 -22.72
CA CYS A 47 -11.40 -12.61 -21.60
C CYS A 47 -12.76 -12.09 -22.06
N THR A 48 -13.43 -12.80 -22.97
CA THR A 48 -14.88 -12.64 -23.19
C THR A 48 -15.64 -13.67 -22.37
N LYS A 49 -16.01 -13.28 -21.14
CA LYS A 49 -17.26 -13.55 -20.40
C LYS A 49 -16.99 -13.58 -18.88
N PRO A 50 -17.76 -12.83 -18.07
CA PRO A 50 -17.64 -12.90 -16.63
C PRO A 50 -18.31 -14.18 -16.13
N SER A 51 -17.53 -15.09 -15.54
CA SER A 51 -18.08 -16.15 -14.68
C SER A 51 -17.99 -15.66 -13.23
N SER A 52 -19.12 -15.64 -12.54
CA SER A 52 -19.37 -15.11 -11.19
C SER A 52 -18.68 -15.87 -10.04
N ASN A 53 -17.56 -16.57 -10.29
CA ASN A 53 -17.00 -17.52 -9.33
C ASN A 53 -15.78 -16.96 -8.56
N ARG A 54 -16.06 -16.18 -7.50
CA ARG A 54 -15.11 -15.67 -6.49
C ARG A 54 -14.19 -16.74 -5.86
N LYS A 55 -14.51 -18.03 -5.99
CA LYS A 55 -13.72 -19.13 -5.40
C LYS A 55 -12.40 -19.43 -6.14
N ASN A 56 -12.25 -19.00 -7.40
CA ASN A 56 -11.04 -19.29 -8.19
C ASN A 56 -9.93 -18.23 -8.05
N SER A 57 -10.25 -16.99 -7.67
CA SER A 57 -9.23 -15.95 -7.41
C SER A 57 -8.37 -16.29 -6.19
N ASN A 58 -8.97 -16.90 -5.15
CA ASN A 58 -8.25 -17.34 -3.95
C ASN A 58 -7.15 -18.38 -4.24
N LYS A 59 -7.26 -19.18 -5.30
CA LYS A 59 -6.24 -20.21 -5.62
C LYS A 59 -4.99 -19.62 -6.28
N SER A 60 -5.14 -18.61 -7.13
CA SER A 60 -4.00 -17.91 -7.75
C SER A 60 -3.23 -17.09 -6.70
N CYS A 61 -3.97 -16.47 -5.78
CA CYS A 61 -3.44 -15.67 -4.67
C CYS A 61 -2.49 -16.46 -3.76
N ILE A 62 -2.89 -17.68 -3.43
CA ILE A 62 -2.09 -18.57 -2.60
C ILE A 62 -0.75 -18.99 -3.27
N CYS A 63 -0.65 -18.97 -4.60
CA CYS A 63 0.54 -19.47 -5.30
C CYS A 63 1.71 -18.46 -5.31
N VAL A 64 1.49 -17.20 -5.68
CA VAL A 64 2.58 -16.20 -5.79
C VAL A 64 3.18 -15.88 -4.43
N GLN A 65 2.34 -15.70 -3.42
CA GLN A 65 2.81 -15.43 -2.06
C GLN A 65 3.59 -16.63 -1.48
N LYS A 66 3.03 -17.85 -1.56
CA LYS A 66 3.71 -19.04 -1.03
C LYS A 66 5.02 -19.32 -1.75
N THR A 67 5.08 -19.17 -3.07
CA THR A 67 6.33 -19.41 -3.79
C THR A 67 7.38 -18.36 -3.45
N THR A 68 7.01 -17.08 -3.35
CA THR A 68 7.94 -16.03 -2.91
C THR A 68 8.48 -16.29 -1.50
N LEU A 69 7.61 -16.68 -0.56
CA LEU A 69 8.00 -17.04 0.81
C LEU A 69 8.90 -18.28 0.85
N LEU A 70 8.64 -19.29 0.01
CA LEU A 70 9.49 -20.47 -0.09
C LEU A 70 10.88 -20.10 -0.62
N VAL A 71 10.97 -19.31 -1.69
CA VAL A 71 12.27 -18.87 -2.24
C VAL A 71 13.04 -18.05 -1.21
N HIS A 72 12.37 -17.13 -0.49
CA HIS A 72 12.99 -16.35 0.58
C HIS A 72 13.53 -17.26 1.71
N ASN A 73 12.71 -18.18 2.20
CA ASN A 73 13.09 -19.07 3.30
C ASN A 73 14.28 -19.99 2.98
N PHE A 74 14.47 -20.35 1.71
CA PHE A 74 15.54 -21.27 1.30
C PHE A 74 16.78 -20.57 0.71
N CYS A 75 16.65 -19.37 0.13
CA CYS A 75 17.72 -18.73 -0.64
C CYS A 75 17.97 -17.26 -0.29
N GLY A 76 17.12 -16.63 0.53
CA GLY A 76 17.13 -15.18 0.74
C GLY A 76 16.64 -14.41 -0.50
N ILE A 77 16.58 -13.08 -0.39
CA ILE A 77 16.29 -12.19 -1.52
C ILE A 77 17.58 -11.48 -1.92
N ASP A 78 18.24 -11.96 -2.97
CA ASP A 78 19.35 -11.23 -3.58
C ASP A 78 18.84 -10.03 -4.41
N ASP A 79 19.75 -9.14 -4.80
CA ASP A 79 19.40 -7.90 -5.52
C ASP A 79 18.76 -8.20 -6.88
N LYS A 80 19.21 -9.26 -7.58
CA LYS A 80 18.69 -9.63 -8.89
C LYS A 80 17.24 -10.10 -8.80
N PHE A 81 16.95 -10.92 -7.81
CA PHE A 81 15.60 -11.40 -7.53
C PHE A 81 14.69 -10.27 -7.06
N ALA A 82 15.18 -9.41 -6.17
CA ALA A 82 14.45 -8.22 -5.72
C ALA A 82 14.06 -7.34 -6.90
N ILE A 83 15.00 -7.01 -7.79
CA ILE A 83 14.75 -6.23 -9.00
C ILE A 83 13.70 -6.92 -9.87
N GLY A 84 13.78 -8.24 -10.03
CA GLY A 84 12.76 -9.03 -10.72
C GLY A 84 11.36 -8.86 -10.14
N LEU A 85 11.21 -8.98 -8.82
CA LEU A 85 9.94 -8.82 -8.10
C LEU A 85 9.42 -7.37 -8.19
N ILE A 86 10.29 -6.39 -7.99
CA ILE A 86 9.98 -4.95 -8.10
C ILE A 86 9.47 -4.64 -9.51
N ASN A 87 10.09 -5.18 -10.55
CA ASN A 87 9.63 -5.00 -11.92
C ASN A 87 8.24 -5.59 -12.15
N GLN A 88 7.89 -6.69 -11.47
CA GLN A 88 6.52 -7.23 -11.54
C GLN A 88 5.52 -6.33 -10.80
N VAL A 89 5.90 -5.75 -9.65
CA VAL A 89 5.07 -4.74 -8.95
C VAL A 89 4.77 -3.56 -9.88
N VAL A 90 5.80 -3.01 -10.54
CA VAL A 90 5.64 -1.92 -11.51
C VAL A 90 4.73 -2.34 -12.66
N ARG A 91 4.93 -3.53 -13.25
CA ARG A 91 4.09 -4.03 -14.34
C ARG A 91 2.63 -4.21 -13.92
N LEU A 92 2.38 -4.63 -12.67
CA LEU A 92 1.03 -4.72 -12.14
C LEU A 92 0.34 -3.35 -12.16
N CYS A 93 1.05 -2.27 -11.79
CA CYS A 93 0.52 -0.91 -11.88
C CYS A 93 0.25 -0.45 -13.32
N GLN A 94 0.80 -1.13 -14.34
CA GLN A 94 0.65 -0.78 -15.75
C GLN A 94 -0.42 -1.61 -16.46
N VAL A 95 -1.15 -2.47 -15.74
CA VAL A 95 -2.21 -3.27 -16.35
C VAL A 95 -3.36 -2.37 -16.77
N LYS A 96 -3.86 -2.58 -17.99
CA LYS A 96 -5.01 -1.81 -18.52
C LYS A 96 -6.34 -2.23 -17.91
N THR A 97 -6.40 -3.46 -17.39
CA THR A 97 -7.63 -4.08 -16.89
C THR A 97 -7.69 -3.98 -15.37
N THR A 98 -8.58 -3.14 -14.86
CA THR A 98 -8.78 -2.90 -13.42
C THR A 98 -9.09 -4.19 -12.65
N GLU A 99 -9.80 -5.14 -13.26
CA GLU A 99 -10.10 -6.43 -12.65
C GLU A 99 -8.84 -7.26 -12.40
N VAL A 100 -7.87 -7.22 -13.32
CA VAL A 100 -6.59 -7.96 -13.16
C VAL A 100 -5.80 -7.38 -11.99
N PHE A 101 -5.78 -6.05 -11.87
CA PHE A 101 -5.15 -5.37 -10.75
C PHE A 101 -5.74 -5.85 -9.42
N HIS A 102 -7.06 -5.75 -9.24
CA HIS A 102 -7.72 -6.12 -7.98
C HIS A 102 -7.74 -7.62 -7.67
N ILE A 103 -7.47 -8.48 -8.66
CA ILE A 103 -7.28 -9.92 -8.42
C ILE A 103 -5.91 -10.19 -7.77
N LEU A 104 -4.90 -9.38 -8.09
CA LEU A 104 -3.49 -9.64 -7.75
C LEU A 104 -2.94 -8.68 -6.69
N ASP A 105 -3.61 -7.56 -6.41
CA ASP A 105 -3.11 -6.49 -5.54
C ASP A 105 -2.70 -6.99 -4.15
N ASN A 106 -3.51 -7.83 -3.51
CA ASN A 106 -3.22 -8.39 -2.19
C ASN A 106 -1.95 -9.25 -2.18
N ASP A 107 -1.69 -10.01 -3.24
CA ASP A 107 -0.49 -10.84 -3.35
C ASP A 107 0.76 -9.97 -3.47
N PHE A 108 0.67 -8.98 -4.34
CA PHE A 108 1.77 -8.05 -4.57
C PHE A 108 2.03 -7.16 -3.36
N ARG A 109 1.00 -6.82 -2.58
CA ARG A 109 1.17 -6.17 -1.27
C ARG A 109 2.02 -7.00 -0.31
N SER A 110 1.80 -8.32 -0.24
CA SER A 110 2.68 -9.21 0.56
C SER A 110 4.11 -9.26 0.01
N VAL A 111 4.28 -9.27 -1.31
CA VAL A 111 5.62 -9.20 -1.93
C VAL A 111 6.32 -7.88 -1.56
N ILE A 112 5.61 -6.75 -1.62
CA ILE A 112 6.14 -5.44 -1.22
C ILE A 112 6.54 -5.45 0.27
N GLN A 113 5.72 -6.04 1.15
CA GLN A 113 6.06 -6.15 2.58
C GLN A 113 7.39 -6.87 2.83
N GLU A 114 7.66 -7.96 2.09
CA GLU A 114 8.95 -8.64 2.20
C GLU A 114 10.09 -7.82 1.59
N LEU A 115 9.86 -7.16 0.44
CA LEU A 115 10.85 -6.28 -0.18
C LEU A 115 11.22 -5.08 0.70
N VAL A 116 10.28 -4.53 1.48
CA VAL A 116 10.54 -3.45 2.44
C VAL A 116 11.48 -3.92 3.56
N LYS A 117 11.36 -5.17 4.02
CA LYS A 117 12.25 -5.71 5.06
C LYS A 117 13.65 -5.99 4.53
N GLU A 118 13.73 -6.61 3.36
CA GLU A 118 14.98 -7.16 2.83
C GLU A 118 15.76 -6.17 1.97
N LYS A 119 15.06 -5.39 1.14
CA LYS A 119 15.63 -4.51 0.10
C LYS A 119 14.91 -3.15 0.01
N PRO A 120 14.74 -2.41 1.13
CA PRO A 120 13.92 -1.20 1.16
C PRO A 120 14.40 -0.12 0.19
N ILE A 121 15.72 0.08 0.05
CA ILE A 121 16.29 1.12 -0.81
C ILE A 121 16.06 0.81 -2.29
N LEU A 122 16.26 -0.45 -2.71
CA LEU A 122 16.02 -0.86 -4.09
C LEU A 122 14.55 -0.70 -4.47
N LEU A 123 13.64 -1.13 -3.58
CA LEU A 123 12.21 -0.95 -3.77
C LEU A 123 11.86 0.54 -3.87
N TRP A 124 12.30 1.35 -2.91
CA TRP A 124 12.01 2.78 -2.88
C TRP A 124 12.47 3.50 -4.15
N ASN A 125 13.69 3.25 -4.59
CA ASN A 125 14.24 3.87 -5.81
C ASN A 125 13.39 3.56 -7.04
N ALA A 126 12.93 2.32 -7.18
CA ALA A 126 12.09 1.93 -8.29
C ALA A 126 10.70 2.57 -8.22
N LEU A 127 10.04 2.52 -7.05
CA LEU A 127 8.69 3.06 -6.88
C LEU A 127 8.66 4.59 -6.98
N SER A 128 9.63 5.28 -6.39
CA SER A 128 9.73 6.74 -6.48
C SER A 128 10.02 7.20 -7.91
N ASN A 129 10.90 6.51 -8.64
CA ASN A 129 11.11 6.79 -10.06
C ASN A 129 9.85 6.52 -10.89
N PHE A 130 9.15 5.41 -10.64
CA PHE A 130 7.90 5.09 -11.31
C PHE A 130 6.81 6.14 -11.06
N PHE A 131 6.69 6.65 -9.83
CA PHE A 131 5.77 7.75 -9.50
C PHE A 131 6.05 9.02 -10.32
N GLU A 132 7.32 9.28 -10.69
CA GLU A 132 7.65 10.46 -11.48
C GLU A 132 7.20 10.37 -12.93
N ILE A 133 7.27 9.18 -13.52
CA ILE A 133 7.08 8.96 -14.96
C ILE A 133 5.74 8.30 -15.31
N GLY A 134 5.04 7.75 -14.32
CA GLY A 134 3.78 7.05 -14.50
C GLY A 134 2.63 7.97 -14.93
N THR A 135 1.68 7.40 -15.65
CA THR A 135 0.40 8.03 -15.97
C THR A 135 -0.48 8.14 -14.72
N PRO A 136 -1.52 9.02 -14.70
CA PRO A 136 -2.41 9.14 -13.54
C PRO A 136 -3.06 7.83 -13.09
N SER A 137 -3.44 6.95 -14.02
CA SER A 137 -4.00 5.62 -13.70
C SER A 137 -2.98 4.67 -13.10
N GLU A 138 -1.74 4.72 -13.57
CA GLU A 138 -0.64 3.91 -13.05
C GLU A 138 -0.23 4.36 -11.64
N ILE A 139 -0.19 5.68 -11.41
CA ILE A 139 0.04 6.27 -10.09
C ILE A 139 -1.09 5.89 -9.14
N PHE A 140 -2.35 5.93 -9.58
CA PHE A 140 -3.49 5.49 -8.78
C PHE A 140 -3.32 4.04 -8.30
N TYR A 141 -2.93 3.11 -9.19
CA TYR A 141 -2.66 1.73 -8.79
C TYR A 141 -1.46 1.58 -7.86
N LEU A 142 -0.41 2.39 -8.04
CA LEU A 142 0.70 2.44 -7.10
C LEU A 142 0.23 2.90 -5.72
N GLU A 143 -0.53 4.00 -5.64
CA GLU A 143 -1.09 4.55 -4.40
C GLU A 143 -1.96 3.52 -3.68
N GLU A 144 -2.78 2.78 -4.43
CA GLU A 144 -3.56 1.66 -3.89
C GLU A 144 -2.62 0.61 -3.29
N LEU A 145 -1.62 0.09 -4.02
CA LEU A 145 -0.71 -0.94 -3.51
C LEU A 145 0.06 -0.53 -2.25
N VAL A 146 0.62 0.68 -2.22
CA VAL A 146 1.48 1.13 -1.11
C VAL A 146 0.69 1.70 0.06
N GLY A 147 -0.53 2.17 -0.22
CA GLY A 147 -1.43 2.78 0.75
C GLY A 147 -1.94 1.81 1.80
N HIS A 148 -2.71 2.35 2.75
CA HIS A 148 -3.32 1.56 3.81
C HIS A 148 -4.32 0.53 3.26
N LEU A 149 -4.37 -0.65 3.88
CA LEU A 149 -5.38 -1.67 3.59
C LEU A 149 -6.74 -1.22 4.12
N GLN A 150 -7.68 -0.89 3.22
CA GLN A 150 -9.04 -0.50 3.60
C GLN A 150 -9.91 -1.69 4.06
N TYR A 151 -9.51 -2.94 3.75
CA TYR A 151 -10.43 -4.09 3.74
C TYR A 151 -10.11 -5.24 4.71
N THR A 152 -9.05 -5.15 5.51
CA THR A 152 -8.66 -6.26 6.40
C THR A 152 -8.76 -5.87 7.87
N ASP A 153 -9.77 -6.43 8.54
CA ASP A 153 -9.74 -6.82 9.95
C ASP A 153 -9.78 -5.69 10.99
N GLY A 154 -10.44 -4.56 10.67
CA GLY A 154 -10.54 -3.43 11.61
C GLY A 154 -9.20 -2.74 11.88
N LYS A 155 -8.19 -2.96 11.02
CA LYS A 155 -6.96 -2.17 11.02
C LYS A 155 -7.30 -0.73 10.64
N SER A 156 -7.04 0.18 11.57
CA SER A 156 -7.41 1.59 11.48
C SER A 156 -6.75 2.26 10.27
N GLN A 157 -7.49 3.16 9.60
CA GLN A 157 -6.98 4.08 8.55
C GLN A 157 -5.76 4.91 9.02
N ASN A 158 -5.54 4.95 10.34
CA ASN A 158 -4.45 5.62 11.00
C ASN A 158 -3.14 4.83 11.05
N ASN A 159 -3.13 3.58 10.62
CA ASN A 159 -1.93 2.75 10.66
C ASN A 159 -0.95 3.11 9.53
N ALA A 160 0.31 2.71 9.70
CA ALA A 160 1.32 2.80 8.66
C ALA A 160 0.90 1.98 7.42
N GLY A 161 1.21 2.53 6.24
CA GLY A 161 1.13 1.81 4.97
C GLY A 161 2.32 0.88 4.78
N ILE A 162 2.29 0.10 3.70
CA ILE A 162 3.19 -1.04 3.52
C ILE A 162 4.65 -0.59 3.38
N ILE A 163 4.90 0.57 2.79
CA ILE A 163 6.26 1.06 2.50
C ILE A 163 6.87 1.93 3.62
N PHE A 164 6.19 2.08 4.77
CA PHE A 164 6.70 2.90 5.88
C PHE A 164 8.02 2.38 6.50
N GLY A 165 8.39 1.12 6.25
CA GLY A 165 9.67 0.55 6.68
C GLY A 165 10.90 0.99 5.87
N VAL A 166 10.72 1.74 4.78
CA VAL A 166 11.83 2.37 4.05
C VAL A 166 12.50 3.43 4.95
N PRO A 167 13.84 3.58 4.94
CA PRO A 167 14.52 4.59 5.75
C PRO A 167 13.97 6.00 5.53
N GLU A 168 13.68 6.68 6.65
CA GLU A 168 13.00 7.98 6.68
C GLU A 168 13.71 9.05 5.83
N THR A 169 15.04 8.99 5.81
CA THR A 169 15.89 9.90 5.03
C THR A 169 15.57 9.88 3.53
N GLU A 170 15.23 8.71 2.97
CA GLU A 170 15.04 8.55 1.54
C GLU A 170 13.80 9.31 1.03
N TYR A 171 12.66 9.05 1.65
CA TYR A 171 11.41 9.62 1.20
C TYR A 171 11.23 11.09 1.61
N ILE A 172 11.86 11.53 2.72
CA ILE A 172 11.89 12.96 3.11
C ILE A 172 12.73 13.75 2.10
N ASN A 173 13.94 13.29 1.77
CA ASN A 173 14.79 13.97 0.80
C ASN A 173 14.17 13.99 -0.59
N TRP A 174 13.46 12.93 -0.96
CA TRP A 174 12.68 12.89 -2.19
C TRP A 174 11.55 13.94 -2.17
N ALA A 175 10.73 13.99 -1.12
CA ALA A 175 9.64 14.96 -1.04
C ALA A 175 10.12 16.42 -1.02
N LYS A 176 11.26 16.72 -0.39
CA LYS A 176 11.84 18.07 -0.36
C LYS A 176 12.11 18.68 -1.74
N LYS A 177 12.40 17.86 -2.76
CA LYS A 177 12.71 18.38 -4.10
C LYS A 177 11.46 18.81 -4.88
N ASP A 178 10.28 18.26 -4.56
CA ASP A 178 8.99 18.70 -5.13
C ASP A 178 7.85 18.45 -4.13
N PRO A 179 7.72 19.30 -3.09
CA PRO A 179 6.79 19.08 -2.01
C PRO A 179 5.33 19.01 -2.48
N LYS A 180 4.96 19.85 -3.46
CA LYS A 180 3.59 19.98 -3.95
C LYS A 180 3.05 18.67 -4.52
N LYS A 181 3.88 18.01 -5.34
CA LYS A 181 3.50 16.73 -5.97
C LYS A 181 3.65 15.55 -5.01
N ARG A 182 4.70 15.55 -4.18
CA ARG A 182 5.19 14.34 -3.49
C ARG A 182 4.61 14.13 -2.11
N LEU A 183 4.18 15.19 -1.43
CA LEU A 183 3.67 15.08 -0.05
C LEU A 183 2.36 14.31 0.03
N ARG A 184 1.51 14.41 -0.99
CA ARG A 184 0.32 13.56 -1.10
C ARG A 184 0.68 12.07 -1.06
N PHE A 185 1.72 11.67 -1.80
CA PHE A 185 2.16 10.28 -1.82
C PHE A 185 2.73 9.83 -0.46
N LEU A 186 3.53 10.66 0.21
CA LEU A 186 4.01 10.35 1.58
C LEU A 186 2.85 10.16 2.55
N CYS A 187 1.89 11.07 2.49
CA CYS A 187 0.68 10.99 3.29
C CYS A 187 -0.13 9.73 3.01
N ASN A 188 0.12 8.91 1.98
CA ASN A 188 -0.60 7.65 1.75
C ASN A 188 -0.10 6.46 2.58
N PHE A 189 1.14 6.52 3.10
CA PHE A 189 1.71 5.41 3.89
C PHE A 189 2.22 5.81 5.28
N TYR A 190 2.23 7.09 5.64
CA TYR A 190 2.59 7.49 7.01
C TYR A 190 1.56 7.06 8.07
N PRO A 191 1.98 6.51 9.22
CA PRO A 191 1.08 6.30 10.35
C PRO A 191 0.59 7.64 10.89
N ILE A 192 -0.69 7.71 11.24
CA ILE A 192 -1.35 8.94 11.69
C ILE A 192 -1.48 8.97 13.21
N LEU A 193 -2.00 7.88 13.79
CA LEU A 193 -2.22 7.77 15.23
C LEU A 193 -1.52 6.53 15.76
N GLU A 194 -1.16 6.60 17.03
CA GLU A 194 -0.80 5.45 17.86
C GLU A 194 -1.65 5.41 19.12
N LYS A 195 -1.77 4.24 19.73
CA LYS A 195 -2.43 4.07 21.03
C LYS A 195 -1.37 4.07 22.12
N LYS A 196 -1.56 4.87 23.16
CA LYS A 196 -0.79 4.80 24.41
C LYS A 196 -1.16 3.54 25.19
N ASP A 197 -0.33 3.20 26.18
CA ASP A 197 -0.63 2.15 27.15
C ASP A 197 -1.93 2.40 27.93
N SER A 198 -2.31 3.68 28.10
CA SER A 198 -3.59 4.08 28.69
C SER A 198 -4.81 3.81 27.79
N GLY A 199 -4.60 3.37 26.55
CA GLY A 199 -5.65 3.19 25.54
C GLY A 199 -6.03 4.47 24.79
N GLU A 200 -5.53 5.63 25.21
CA GLU A 200 -5.76 6.91 24.54
C GLU A 200 -5.03 6.99 23.19
N SER A 201 -5.66 7.61 22.20
CA SER A 201 -5.02 7.88 20.92
C SER A 201 -4.17 9.15 20.99
N GLN A 202 -3.00 9.13 20.35
CA GLN A 202 -2.17 10.32 20.12
C GLN A 202 -1.66 10.36 18.69
N TRP A 203 -1.21 11.53 18.24
CA TRP A 203 -0.51 11.66 16.97
C TRP A 203 0.75 10.79 16.96
N HIS A 204 0.93 10.01 15.89
CA HIS A 204 2.11 9.16 15.77
C HIS A 204 3.39 10.02 15.68
N PRO A 205 4.49 9.70 16.39
CA PRO A 205 5.72 10.50 16.39
C PRO A 205 6.30 10.76 15.00
N ALA A 206 6.21 9.78 14.09
CA ALA A 206 6.62 9.96 12.70
C ALA A 206 5.79 11.02 11.96
N LEU A 207 4.47 11.09 12.20
CA LEU A 207 3.64 12.17 11.64
C LEU A 207 4.03 13.51 12.26
N VAL A 208 4.32 13.56 13.57
CA VAL A 208 4.78 14.81 14.23
C VAL A 208 6.07 15.32 13.58
N LYS A 209 7.05 14.44 13.30
CA LYS A 209 8.26 14.82 12.56
C LYS A 209 7.93 15.36 11.16
N LEU A 210 7.10 14.65 10.40
CA LEU A 210 6.69 15.06 9.06
C LEU A 210 5.98 16.43 9.07
N THR A 211 5.17 16.66 10.10
CA THR A 211 4.45 17.92 10.35
C THR A 211 5.38 19.07 10.72
N ASN A 212 6.43 18.81 11.50
CA ASN A 212 7.48 19.79 11.77
C ASN A 212 8.25 20.19 10.50
N GLU A 213 8.44 19.24 9.59
CA GLU A 213 9.10 19.51 8.32
C GLU A 213 8.18 20.29 7.36
N PHE A 214 6.98 19.77 7.07
CA PHE A 214 6.14 20.22 5.97
C PHE A 214 4.81 20.89 6.37
N GLY A 215 4.56 21.12 7.67
CA GLY A 215 3.26 21.55 8.15
C GLY A 215 2.76 22.92 7.64
N GLU A 216 3.64 23.74 7.10
CA GLU A 216 3.28 25.04 6.50
C GLU A 216 2.86 24.93 5.03
N ILE A 217 2.99 23.73 4.44
CA ILE A 217 2.66 23.46 3.04
C ILE A 217 1.19 23.05 2.94
N GLU A 218 0.42 23.77 2.13
CA GLU A 218 -1.01 23.55 1.94
C GLU A 218 -1.28 22.13 1.41
N GLU A 219 -0.51 21.68 0.41
CA GLU A 219 -0.68 20.34 -0.17
C GLU A 219 -0.45 19.21 0.84
N PHE A 220 0.37 19.44 1.88
CA PHE A 220 0.51 18.49 2.99
C PHE A 220 -0.74 18.44 3.85
N CYS A 221 -1.26 19.61 4.23
CA CYS A 221 -2.47 19.74 5.03
C CYS A 221 -3.68 19.10 4.34
N ASP A 222 -3.84 19.36 3.03
CA ASP A 222 -4.90 18.77 2.20
C ASP A 222 -4.78 17.24 2.12
N ALA A 223 -3.57 16.74 1.90
CA ALA A 223 -3.31 15.31 1.85
C ALA A 223 -3.58 14.63 3.21
N LEU A 224 -3.22 15.28 4.32
CA LEU A 224 -3.50 14.79 5.66
C LEU A 224 -5.00 14.78 5.93
N GLU A 225 -5.72 15.86 5.63
CA GLU A 225 -7.19 15.92 5.78
C GLU A 225 -7.88 14.82 4.97
N SER A 226 -7.51 14.67 3.69
CA SER A 226 -8.03 13.60 2.82
C SER A 226 -7.80 12.22 3.42
N ARG A 227 -6.65 11.98 4.06
CA ARG A 227 -6.36 10.72 4.73
C ARG A 227 -7.20 10.49 5.98
N LEU A 228 -7.54 11.52 6.74
CA LEU A 228 -8.33 11.37 7.97
C LEU A 228 -9.79 10.94 7.69
N GLN A 229 -10.32 11.26 6.52
CA GLN A 229 -11.67 10.89 6.05
C GLN A 229 -12.78 11.18 7.09
N LEU A 230 -12.72 12.35 7.75
CA LEU A 230 -13.62 12.67 8.87
C LEU A 230 -15.07 12.95 8.43
N TYR A 231 -15.32 13.25 7.16
CA TYR A 231 -16.63 13.62 6.63
C TYR A 231 -17.74 12.56 6.79
N ARG A 232 -17.38 11.31 7.10
CA ARG A 232 -18.32 10.19 7.39
C ARG A 232 -18.11 9.58 8.78
N ALA A 233 -17.34 10.25 9.63
CA ALA A 233 -17.04 9.74 10.96
C ALA A 233 -18.24 9.86 11.90
N GLU A 234 -18.45 8.84 12.73
CA GLU A 234 -19.41 8.89 13.82
C GLU A 234 -18.97 9.85 14.92
N THR A 235 -19.91 10.33 15.74
CA THR A 235 -19.67 11.33 16.79
C THR A 235 -18.50 10.96 17.71
N ALA A 236 -18.40 9.70 18.16
CA ALA A 236 -17.32 9.26 19.04
C ALA A 236 -15.92 9.38 18.37
N LYS A 237 -15.82 9.06 17.08
CA LYS A 237 -14.59 9.24 16.30
C LYS A 237 -14.28 10.74 16.16
N LEU A 238 -15.27 11.57 15.84
CA LEU A 238 -15.10 13.03 15.74
C LEU A 238 -14.62 13.66 17.06
N GLU A 239 -15.18 13.26 18.21
CA GLU A 239 -14.78 13.76 19.53
C GLU A 239 -13.32 13.36 19.87
N THR A 240 -12.89 12.17 19.45
CA THR A 240 -11.50 11.73 19.56
C THR A 240 -10.57 12.64 18.75
N TYR A 241 -10.90 12.91 17.47
CA TYR A 241 -10.11 13.80 16.63
C TYR A 241 -10.12 15.25 17.10
N LEU A 242 -11.23 15.74 17.66
CA LEU A 242 -11.30 17.08 18.24
C LEU A 242 -10.26 17.24 19.36
N THR A 243 -10.12 16.23 20.22
CA THR A 243 -9.11 16.21 21.29
C THR A 243 -7.69 16.21 20.71
N LEU A 244 -7.45 15.41 19.67
CA LEU A 244 -6.17 15.36 18.97
C LEU A 244 -5.80 16.69 18.31
N PHE A 245 -6.73 17.34 17.60
CA PHE A 245 -6.48 18.65 17.00
C PHE A 245 -6.20 19.72 18.06
N LYS A 246 -6.91 19.70 19.19
CA LYS A 246 -6.64 20.62 20.31
C LYS A 246 -5.19 20.51 20.81
N SER A 247 -4.58 19.33 20.79
CA SER A 247 -3.16 19.15 21.16
C SER A 247 -2.18 19.87 20.22
N TRP A 248 -2.56 20.12 18.96
CA TRP A 248 -1.77 20.86 17.98
C TRP A 248 -2.17 22.34 17.82
N ARG A 249 -3.06 22.87 18.67
CA ARG A 249 -3.55 24.26 18.55
C ARG A 249 -2.44 25.31 18.59
N LYS A 250 -1.35 25.02 19.30
CA LYS A 250 -0.15 25.88 19.42
C LYS A 250 1.02 25.42 18.54
N HIS A 251 0.79 24.49 17.61
CA HIS A 251 1.84 23.98 16.74
C HIS A 251 2.34 25.09 15.80
N PRO A 252 3.66 25.34 15.70
CA PRO A 252 4.21 26.50 14.99
C PRO A 252 3.79 26.54 13.52
N LYS A 253 3.78 25.38 12.85
CA LYS A 253 3.46 25.27 11.41
C LYS A 253 2.00 24.93 11.08
N MET A 254 1.24 24.37 12.03
CA MET A 254 -0.10 23.82 11.75
C MET A 254 -1.23 24.62 12.39
N SER A 255 -0.93 25.64 13.19
CA SER A 255 -1.92 26.33 14.03
C SER A 255 -3.15 26.83 13.26
N HIS A 256 -2.96 27.34 12.04
CA HIS A 256 -4.05 27.78 11.17
C HIS A 256 -4.92 26.62 10.70
N TRP A 257 -4.32 25.63 10.04
CA TRP A 257 -5.05 24.43 9.59
C TRP A 257 -5.77 23.72 10.74
N VAL A 258 -5.12 23.57 11.90
CA VAL A 258 -5.73 22.97 13.10
C VAL A 258 -6.97 23.74 13.56
N LYS A 259 -6.93 25.07 13.52
CA LYS A 259 -8.09 25.90 13.90
C LYS A 259 -9.28 25.63 12.97
N ASP A 260 -9.02 25.52 11.67
CA ASP A 260 -10.06 25.22 10.68
C ASP A 260 -10.62 23.80 10.85
N MET A 261 -9.74 22.82 11.11
CA MET A 261 -10.16 21.45 11.42
C MET A 261 -11.00 21.35 12.70
N ILE A 262 -10.63 22.07 13.77
CA ILE A 262 -11.43 22.14 15.00
C ILE A 262 -12.83 22.67 14.70
N ASN A 263 -12.93 23.80 14.00
CA ASN A 263 -14.21 24.40 13.63
C ASN A 263 -15.05 23.45 12.74
N SER A 264 -14.41 22.76 11.79
CA SER A 264 -15.07 21.79 10.91
C SER A 264 -15.64 20.60 11.70
N VAL A 265 -14.83 20.01 12.59
CA VAL A 265 -15.23 18.86 13.40
C VAL A 265 -16.33 19.22 14.39
N GLU A 266 -16.25 20.37 15.07
CA GLU A 266 -17.30 20.84 15.98
C GLU A 266 -18.65 21.00 15.25
N ARG A 267 -18.65 21.61 14.06
CA ARG A 267 -19.85 21.72 13.21
C ARG A 267 -20.41 20.36 12.79
N GLN A 268 -19.54 19.37 12.52
CA GLN A 268 -19.99 18.02 12.17
C GLN A 268 -20.62 17.29 13.36
N ILE A 269 -20.03 17.42 14.55
CA ILE A 269 -20.58 16.88 15.80
C ILE A 269 -21.97 17.46 16.06
N ASP A 270 -22.14 18.78 15.94
CA ASP A 270 -23.42 19.44 16.17
C ASP A 270 -24.51 18.97 15.19
N LYS A 271 -24.14 18.81 13.91
CA LYS A 271 -25.06 18.27 12.88
C LYS A 271 -25.49 16.85 13.21
N GLU A 272 -24.55 16.00 13.63
CA GLU A 272 -24.83 14.59 13.92
C GLU A 272 -25.67 14.42 15.20
N LYS A 273 -25.44 15.26 16.22
CA LYS A 273 -26.27 15.31 17.44
C LYS A 273 -27.71 15.75 17.13
N LYS A 274 -27.91 16.72 16.22
CA LYS A 274 -29.25 17.12 15.75
C LYS A 274 -29.95 16.02 14.96
N ARG A 275 -29.21 15.24 14.17
CA ARG A 275 -29.74 14.11 13.38
C ARG A 275 -30.20 12.95 14.27
N THR A 276 -29.41 12.63 15.29
CA THR A 276 -29.70 11.52 16.22
C THR A 276 -30.70 11.89 17.31
N GLY A 277 -30.74 13.15 17.75
CA GLY A 277 -31.76 13.67 18.68
C GLY A 277 -33.07 14.13 18.03
N GLY A 278 -33.24 13.95 16.71
CA GLY A 278 -34.38 14.41 15.92
C GLY A 278 -35.40 13.34 15.53
N ASN A 279 -35.39 12.15 16.16
CA ASN A 279 -36.42 11.14 16.00
C ASN A 279 -37.31 11.10 17.27
N PRO A 280 -38.58 11.57 17.22
CA PRO A 280 -39.59 11.14 18.18
C PRO A 280 -39.96 9.66 18.00
#